data_AF-A0A924Q1B2-F1
#
_entry.id   AF-A0A924Q1B2-F1
#
_cell.length_a   1.000
_cell.length_b   1.000
_cell.length_c   1.000
_cell.angle_alpha   90.00
_cell.angle_beta   90.00
_cell.angle_gamma   90.00
#
_symmetry.space_group_name_H-M   'P 1'
#
loop_
_entity.id
_entity.type
_entity.pdbx_description
1 polymer ?
#
loop_
_entity_poly.entity_id
_entity_poly.type
_entity_poly.pdbx_seq_one_letter_code
_entity_poly.pdbx_strand_id
1 'polypeptide(L)'
;MTMLNYPTLLLVLIVFTTVTALLQIAAALPSDALLEQRLWALGNIATSSGFVVGAMTDFPVLVHAGLSYALIGLGLALGLRGLRIFCGQELSWKWITAITLVSFLLPAYFAQLSPDKSERVAASGLFLGSLCWVCAATLLRGIKGDTRTVMWASVGGLSAIGLIMILRGLYLLLIPVAAIDKQTIETIASISILAAAAAQVIVAFGLIMLVSNRYSEKLSRLTLMDGLTGAFNRVGLERMGERMLMRARQSQRSVSVVMVDADFFKLINDTYGHPAGDQVLIHLANILEAQVRPGDLVVRYGGEEFVLILDGSNLDATKLVAERLRRLIDESEVT
;
A
#
# COMPACT_ATOMS: atom_id res chain seq x y z
N MET A 1 30.39 1.92 -29.28
CA MET A 1 29.52 1.94 -28.08
C MET A 1 28.95 0.54 -27.90
N THR A 2 29.24 -0.11 -26.77
CA THR A 2 28.71 -1.44 -26.45
C THR A 2 27.19 -1.36 -26.37
N MET A 3 26.53 -2.09 -27.27
CA MET A 3 25.08 -2.08 -27.45
C MET A 3 24.36 -2.79 -26.30
N LEU A 4 23.15 -2.31 -25.96
CA LEU A 4 22.21 -2.97 -25.06
C LEU A 4 21.70 -4.27 -25.71
N ASN A 5 22.23 -5.41 -25.28
CA ASN A 5 21.88 -6.73 -25.81
C ASN A 5 20.46 -7.14 -25.36
N TYR A 6 19.54 -7.32 -26.32
CA TYR A 6 18.13 -7.64 -26.07
C TYR A 6 17.93 -8.95 -25.27
N PRO A 7 18.52 -10.10 -25.66
CA PRO A 7 18.42 -11.34 -24.88
C PRO A 7 18.85 -11.20 -23.41
N THR A 8 19.96 -10.51 -23.15
CA THR A 8 20.43 -10.26 -21.77
C THR A 8 19.43 -9.44 -20.98
N LEU A 9 18.87 -8.38 -21.56
CA LEU A 9 17.85 -7.56 -20.88
C LEU A 9 16.55 -8.31 -20.63
N LEU A 10 16.13 -9.18 -21.55
CA LEU A 10 14.96 -10.03 -21.36
C LEU A 10 15.17 -11.00 -20.19
N LEU A 11 16.37 -11.60 -20.08
CA LEU A 11 16.72 -12.44 -18.94
C LEU A 11 16.69 -11.65 -17.63
N VAL A 12 17.25 -10.44 -17.60
CA VAL A 12 17.20 -9.55 -16.42
C VAL A 12 15.75 -9.25 -16.00
N LEU A 13 14.87 -8.94 -16.97
CA LEU A 13 13.45 -8.74 -16.70
C LEU A 13 12.79 -10.01 -16.13
N ILE A 14 13.04 -11.18 -16.70
CA ILE A 14 12.52 -12.45 -16.18
C ILE A 14 13.02 -12.71 -14.75
N VAL A 15 14.30 -12.46 -14.46
CA VAL A 15 14.85 -12.64 -13.11
C VAL A 15 14.19 -11.68 -12.12
N PHE A 16 14.09 -10.39 -12.44
CA PHE A 16 13.44 -9.41 -11.56
C PHE A 16 11.94 -9.71 -11.36
N THR A 17 11.23 -10.09 -12.41
CA THR A 17 9.81 -10.48 -12.30
C THR A 17 9.61 -11.70 -11.43
N THR A 18 10.51 -12.68 -11.53
CA THR A 18 10.43 -13.91 -10.74
C THR A 18 10.78 -13.65 -9.27
N VAL A 19 11.85 -12.90 -9.00
CA VAL A 19 12.24 -12.53 -7.63
C VAL A 19 11.15 -11.71 -6.95
N THR A 20 10.58 -10.72 -7.64
CA THR A 20 9.47 -9.92 -7.10
C THR A 20 8.20 -10.76 -6.88
N ALA A 21 7.90 -11.71 -7.77
CA ALA A 21 6.80 -12.66 -7.56
C ALA A 21 7.03 -13.50 -6.29
N LEU A 22 8.22 -14.06 -6.10
CA LEU A 22 8.55 -14.86 -4.90
C LEU A 22 8.44 -14.05 -3.61
N LEU A 23 8.94 -12.81 -3.59
CA LEU A 23 8.82 -11.92 -2.43
C LEU A 23 7.35 -11.62 -2.10
N GLN A 24 6.52 -11.37 -3.11
CA GLN A 24 5.10 -11.11 -2.89
C GLN A 24 4.32 -12.36 -2.48
N ILE A 25 4.67 -13.53 -2.98
CA ILE A 25 4.11 -14.81 -2.49
C ILE A 25 4.44 -14.97 -1.02
N ALA A 26 5.72 -14.83 -0.64
CA ALA A 26 6.15 -14.95 0.75
C ALA A 26 5.37 -14.00 1.66
N ALA A 27 5.17 -12.76 1.22
CA ALA A 27 4.38 -11.78 1.94
C ALA A 27 2.88 -12.13 2.00
N ALA A 28 2.35 -12.91 1.05
CA ALA A 28 0.94 -13.30 0.95
C ALA A 28 0.60 -14.68 1.58
N LEU A 29 1.61 -15.42 2.06
CA LEU A 29 1.45 -16.71 2.75
C LEU A 29 0.72 -16.62 4.10
N PRO A 30 0.88 -15.57 4.93
CA PRO A 30 0.16 -15.47 6.20
C PRO A 30 -1.35 -15.63 6.04
N SER A 31 -2.00 -16.26 7.02
CA SER A 31 -3.44 -16.54 6.96
C SER A 31 -4.28 -15.26 6.95
N ASP A 32 -3.78 -14.19 7.55
CA ASP A 32 -4.38 -12.86 7.62
C ASP A 32 -3.93 -11.93 6.47
N ALA A 33 -3.24 -12.47 5.46
CA ALA A 33 -2.87 -11.74 4.26
C ALA A 33 -4.08 -11.14 3.54
N LEU A 34 -3.93 -9.88 3.13
CA LEU A 34 -4.97 -9.14 2.43
C LEU A 34 -5.24 -9.78 1.04
N LEU A 35 -6.50 -9.75 0.60
CA LEU A 35 -6.90 -10.34 -0.68
C LEU A 35 -6.18 -9.68 -1.86
N GLU A 36 -6.06 -8.35 -1.85
CA GLU A 36 -5.33 -7.57 -2.86
C GLU A 36 -3.87 -8.02 -3.01
N GLN A 37 -3.21 -8.40 -1.91
CA GLN A 37 -1.83 -8.86 -1.90
C GLN A 37 -1.68 -10.21 -2.60
N ARG A 38 -2.61 -11.14 -2.35
CA ARG A 38 -2.65 -12.44 -3.05
C ARG A 38 -2.87 -12.24 -4.55
N LEU A 39 -3.73 -11.31 -4.95
CA LEU A 39 -3.97 -11.00 -6.36
C LEU A 39 -2.74 -10.39 -7.02
N TRP A 40 -1.98 -9.52 -6.35
CA TRP A 40 -0.72 -8.98 -6.86
C TRP A 40 0.35 -10.06 -7.03
N ALA A 41 0.48 -10.97 -6.06
CA ALA A 41 1.40 -12.10 -6.15
C ALA A 41 1.06 -13.01 -7.35
N LEU A 42 -0.21 -13.42 -7.48
CA LEU A 42 -0.68 -14.20 -8.64
C LEU A 42 -0.46 -13.46 -9.96
N GLY A 43 -0.68 -12.14 -9.97
CA GLY A 43 -0.48 -11.30 -11.14
C GLY A 43 0.99 -11.25 -11.59
N ASN A 44 1.93 -11.20 -10.65
CA ASN A 44 3.35 -11.23 -10.95
C ASN A 44 3.83 -12.61 -11.40
N ILE A 45 3.27 -13.71 -10.86
CA ILE A 45 3.53 -15.07 -11.38
C ILE A 45 3.08 -15.18 -12.84
N ALA A 46 1.86 -14.71 -13.15
CA ALA A 46 1.33 -14.74 -14.51
C ALA A 46 2.21 -13.91 -15.45
N THR A 47 2.59 -12.69 -15.04
CA THR A 47 3.48 -11.82 -15.82
C THR A 47 4.85 -12.47 -16.08
N SER A 48 5.50 -13.01 -15.04
CA SER A 48 6.79 -13.70 -15.18
C SER A 48 6.70 -14.90 -16.12
N SER A 49 5.67 -15.74 -15.94
CA SER A 49 5.39 -16.90 -16.81
C SER A 49 5.18 -16.45 -18.26
N GLY A 50 4.50 -15.32 -18.46
CA GLY A 50 4.31 -14.72 -19.78
C GLY A 50 5.62 -14.32 -20.46
N PHE A 51 6.56 -13.72 -19.73
CA PHE A 51 7.88 -13.40 -20.28
C PHE A 51 8.70 -14.65 -20.61
N VAL A 52 8.66 -15.67 -19.76
CA VAL A 52 9.32 -16.97 -20.00
C VAL A 52 8.77 -17.62 -21.28
N VAL A 53 7.44 -17.73 -21.41
CA VAL A 53 6.79 -18.24 -22.63
C VAL A 53 7.12 -17.37 -23.84
N GLY A 54 7.24 -16.05 -23.65
CA GLY A 54 7.63 -15.09 -24.68
C GLY A 54 9.03 -15.33 -25.27
N ALA A 55 9.94 -15.85 -24.45
CA ALA A 55 11.31 -16.17 -24.84
C ALA A 55 11.42 -17.50 -25.61
N MET A 56 10.40 -18.35 -25.59
CA MET A 56 10.38 -19.68 -26.22
C MET A 56 10.08 -19.59 -27.73
N THR A 57 10.91 -18.87 -28.49
CA THR A 57 10.65 -18.57 -29.91
C THR A 57 10.66 -19.79 -30.85
N ASP A 58 11.12 -20.94 -30.38
CA ASP A 58 11.10 -22.20 -31.14
C ASP A 58 9.71 -22.84 -31.21
N PHE A 59 8.77 -22.40 -30.37
CA PHE A 59 7.39 -22.89 -30.35
C PHE A 59 6.51 -22.11 -31.35
N PRO A 60 5.30 -22.61 -31.68
CA PRO A 60 4.37 -21.91 -32.56
C PRO A 60 4.04 -20.50 -32.07
N VAL A 61 3.79 -19.58 -33.00
CA VAL A 61 3.49 -18.16 -32.70
C VAL A 61 2.33 -17.99 -31.71
N LEU A 62 1.33 -18.87 -31.78
CA LEU A 62 0.21 -18.87 -30.83
C LEU A 62 0.65 -19.12 -29.38
N VAL A 63 1.71 -19.90 -29.18
CA VAL A 63 2.31 -20.18 -27.87
C VAL A 63 3.19 -19.01 -27.44
N HIS A 64 4.29 -18.76 -28.14
CA HIS A 64 5.28 -17.79 -27.66
C HIS A 64 4.85 -16.32 -27.81
N ALA A 65 3.86 -16.00 -28.66
CA ALA A 65 3.29 -14.66 -28.71
C ALA A 65 1.88 -14.62 -28.10
N GLY A 66 0.96 -15.48 -28.53
CA GLY A 66 -0.42 -15.48 -28.03
C GLY A 66 -0.51 -15.74 -26.52
N LEU A 67 -0.06 -16.91 -26.08
CA LEU A 67 -0.10 -17.30 -24.66
C LEU A 67 0.77 -16.39 -23.78
N SER A 68 1.93 -15.96 -24.28
CA SER A 68 2.80 -14.99 -23.58
C SER A 68 2.05 -13.70 -23.24
N TYR A 69 1.44 -13.04 -24.24
CA TYR A 69 0.69 -11.80 -24.00
C TYR A 69 -0.55 -12.04 -23.15
N ALA A 70 -1.23 -13.19 -23.28
CA ALA A 70 -2.36 -13.55 -22.43
C ALA A 70 -1.97 -13.62 -20.95
N LEU A 71 -0.82 -14.22 -20.64
CA LEU A 71 -0.28 -14.33 -19.29
C LEU A 71 0.14 -12.97 -18.72
N ILE A 72 0.78 -12.11 -19.52
CA ILE A 72 1.11 -10.72 -19.14
C ILE A 72 -0.17 -9.91 -18.88
N GLY A 73 -1.17 -10.05 -19.77
CA GLY A 73 -2.47 -9.40 -19.64
C GLY A 73 -3.24 -9.85 -18.40
N LEU A 74 -3.27 -11.16 -18.12
CA LEU A 74 -3.80 -11.72 -16.87
C LEU A 74 -3.08 -11.13 -15.66
N GLY A 75 -1.75 -11.02 -15.73
CA GLY A 75 -0.93 -10.43 -14.68
C GLY A 75 -1.33 -9.00 -14.34
N LEU A 76 -1.43 -8.13 -15.36
CA LEU A 76 -1.89 -6.76 -15.20
C LEU A 76 -3.36 -6.67 -14.76
N ALA A 77 -4.24 -7.57 -15.22
CA ALA A 77 -5.65 -7.59 -14.82
C ALA A 77 -5.84 -7.97 -13.34
N LEU A 78 -5.09 -8.96 -12.84
CA LEU A 78 -5.06 -9.31 -11.42
C LEU A 78 -4.45 -8.17 -10.59
N GLY A 79 -3.38 -7.56 -11.11
CA GLY A 79 -2.79 -6.32 -10.59
C GLY A 79 -3.83 -5.21 -10.39
N LEU A 80 -4.57 -4.90 -11.45
CA LEU A 80 -5.62 -3.89 -11.48
C LEU A 80 -6.76 -4.21 -10.51
N ARG A 81 -7.19 -5.47 -10.42
CA ARG A 81 -8.20 -5.87 -9.44
C ARG A 81 -7.72 -5.66 -8.01
N GLY A 82 -6.50 -6.07 -7.68
CA GLY A 82 -5.92 -5.82 -6.36
C GLY A 82 -5.81 -4.33 -6.05
N LEU A 83 -5.42 -3.50 -7.03
CA LEU A 83 -5.38 -2.04 -6.90
C LEU A 83 -6.77 -1.44 -6.67
N ARG A 84 -7.80 -1.93 -7.37
CA ARG A 84 -9.18 -1.47 -7.15
C ARG A 84 -9.68 -1.84 -5.76
N ILE A 85 -9.48 -3.08 -5.32
CA ILE A 85 -9.85 -3.52 -3.96
C ILE A 85 -9.16 -2.64 -2.92
N PHE A 86 -7.87 -2.37 -3.10
CA PHE A 86 -7.12 -1.46 -2.24
C PHE A 86 -7.77 -0.07 -2.17
N CYS A 87 -8.23 0.46 -3.30
CA CYS A 87 -8.91 1.76 -3.40
C CYS A 87 -10.39 1.72 -3.01
N GLY A 88 -10.91 0.61 -2.47
CA GLY A 88 -12.32 0.47 -2.09
C GLY A 88 -13.28 0.33 -3.29
N GLN A 89 -12.78 -0.13 -4.43
CA GLN A 89 -13.55 -0.37 -5.66
C GLN A 89 -13.54 -1.85 -6.02
N GLU A 90 -14.56 -2.29 -6.75
CA GLU A 90 -14.63 -3.65 -7.26
C GLU A 90 -14.24 -3.75 -8.74
N LEU A 91 -13.68 -4.90 -9.12
CA LEU A 91 -13.51 -5.33 -10.51
C LEU A 91 -14.00 -6.77 -10.63
N SER A 92 -15.06 -6.99 -11.41
CA SER A 92 -15.61 -8.33 -11.61
C SER A 92 -14.66 -9.23 -12.41
N TRP A 93 -14.78 -10.55 -12.21
CA TRP A 93 -13.99 -11.54 -12.96
C TRP A 93 -14.27 -11.52 -14.48
N LYS A 94 -15.42 -10.98 -14.90
CA LYS A 94 -15.76 -10.77 -16.32
C LYS A 94 -14.77 -9.81 -17.00
N TRP A 95 -14.32 -8.77 -16.30
CA TRP A 95 -13.32 -7.84 -16.84
C TRP A 95 -11.92 -8.45 -16.88
N ILE A 96 -11.56 -9.27 -15.89
CA ILE A 96 -10.28 -10.01 -15.91
C ILE A 96 -10.24 -10.94 -17.13
N THR A 97 -11.29 -11.74 -17.32
CA THR A 97 -11.39 -12.65 -18.46
C THR A 97 -11.39 -11.91 -19.80
N ALA A 98 -12.11 -10.78 -19.91
CA ALA A 98 -12.08 -9.95 -21.10
C ALA A 98 -10.69 -9.39 -21.41
N ILE A 99 -9.98 -8.84 -20.42
CA ILE A 99 -8.62 -8.32 -20.59
C ILE A 99 -7.67 -9.42 -21.04
N THR A 100 -7.67 -10.57 -20.36
CA THR A 100 -6.83 -11.74 -20.72
C THR A 100 -7.13 -12.23 -22.13
N LEU A 101 -8.40 -12.30 -22.51
CA LEU A 101 -8.83 -12.76 -23.83
C LEU A 101 -8.42 -11.78 -24.93
N VAL A 102 -8.57 -10.47 -24.72
CA VAL A 102 -8.07 -9.45 -25.67
C VAL A 102 -6.55 -9.53 -25.78
N SER A 103 -5.83 -9.68 -24.67
CA SER A 103 -4.37 -9.87 -24.67
C SER A 103 -3.91 -11.12 -25.43
N PHE A 104 -4.74 -12.16 -25.53
CA PHE A 104 -4.46 -13.34 -26.35
C PHE A 104 -4.82 -13.12 -27.82
N LEU A 105 -6.06 -12.68 -28.08
CA LEU A 105 -6.63 -12.59 -29.41
C LEU A 105 -5.96 -11.52 -30.27
N LEU A 106 -5.62 -10.38 -29.68
CA LEU A 106 -5.01 -9.27 -30.41
C LEU A 106 -3.70 -9.71 -31.10
N PRO A 107 -2.70 -10.26 -30.39
CA PRO A 107 -1.49 -10.73 -31.05
C PRO A 107 -1.70 -11.98 -31.91
N ALA A 108 -2.65 -12.85 -31.57
CA ALA A 108 -2.97 -14.04 -32.36
C ALA A 108 -3.59 -13.68 -33.72
N TYR A 109 -4.41 -12.63 -33.77
CA TYR A 109 -5.01 -12.10 -34.99
C TYR A 109 -3.94 -11.53 -35.93
N PHE A 110 -3.10 -10.62 -35.42
CA PHE A 110 -2.01 -10.05 -36.23
C PHE A 110 -0.97 -11.08 -36.65
N ALA A 111 -0.77 -12.15 -35.88
CA ALA A 111 0.10 -13.26 -36.27
C ALA A 111 -0.40 -14.04 -37.51
N GLN A 112 -1.70 -13.98 -37.82
CA GLN A 112 -2.27 -14.62 -39.01
C GLN A 112 -2.30 -13.68 -40.23
N LEU A 113 -2.43 -12.37 -40.00
CA LEU A 113 -2.54 -11.37 -41.07
C LEU A 113 -1.20 -10.94 -41.64
N SER A 114 -0.19 -10.83 -40.78
CA SER A 114 1.07 -10.18 -41.11
C SER A 114 2.24 -11.08 -40.70
N PRO A 115 3.11 -11.50 -41.65
CA PRO A 115 4.32 -12.25 -41.35
C PRO A 115 5.29 -11.47 -40.44
N ASP A 116 5.24 -10.13 -40.52
CA ASP A 116 6.09 -9.24 -39.75
C ASP A 116 5.59 -9.07 -38.31
N LYS A 117 6.53 -9.22 -37.36
CA LYS A 117 6.26 -9.18 -35.91
C LYS A 117 5.82 -7.80 -35.41
N SER A 118 5.97 -6.74 -36.21
CA SER A 118 5.85 -5.34 -35.77
C SER A 118 4.42 -4.91 -35.46
N GLU A 119 3.44 -5.23 -36.31
CA GLU A 119 2.03 -4.86 -36.08
C GLU A 119 1.49 -5.54 -34.82
N ARG A 120 1.86 -6.81 -34.62
CA ARG A 120 1.54 -7.57 -33.42
C ARG A 120 2.10 -6.91 -32.16
N VAL A 121 3.39 -6.56 -32.18
CA VAL A 121 4.06 -5.89 -31.04
C VAL A 121 3.44 -4.51 -30.80
N ALA A 122 3.08 -3.79 -31.85
CA ALA A 122 2.47 -2.48 -31.75
C ALA A 122 1.07 -2.53 -31.12
N ALA A 123 0.19 -3.40 -31.65
CA ALA A 123 -1.16 -3.56 -31.14
C ALA A 123 -1.17 -4.00 -29.66
N SER A 124 -0.37 -5.02 -29.32
CA SER A 124 -0.22 -5.46 -27.94
C SER A 124 0.39 -4.38 -27.05
N GLY A 125 1.36 -3.61 -27.54
CA GLY A 125 1.99 -2.51 -26.82
C GLY A 125 1.02 -1.38 -26.47
N LEU A 126 0.19 -0.96 -27.43
CA LEU A 126 -0.86 0.03 -27.21
C LEU A 126 -1.86 -0.44 -26.16
N PHE A 127 -2.33 -1.68 -26.27
CA PHE A 127 -3.31 -2.25 -25.34
C PHE A 127 -2.74 -2.36 -23.92
N LEU A 128 -1.58 -3.02 -23.74
CA LEU A 128 -0.96 -3.18 -22.42
C LEU A 128 -0.52 -1.84 -21.82
N GLY A 129 -0.02 -0.91 -22.65
CA GLY A 129 0.32 0.44 -22.21
C GLY A 129 -0.89 1.21 -21.68
N SER A 130 -2.05 1.08 -22.33
CA SER A 130 -3.31 1.66 -21.83
C SER A 130 -3.75 1.04 -20.49
N LEU A 131 -3.55 -0.27 -20.29
CA LEU A 131 -3.83 -0.93 -19.02
C LEU A 131 -2.93 -0.41 -17.89
N CYS A 132 -1.64 -0.17 -18.17
CA CYS A 132 -0.73 0.45 -17.21
C CYS A 132 -1.24 1.84 -16.76
N TRP A 133 -1.77 2.64 -17.69
CA TRP A 133 -2.41 3.92 -17.34
C TRP A 133 -3.70 3.76 -16.56
N VAL A 134 -4.52 2.74 -16.83
CA VAL A 134 -5.70 2.43 -16.01
C VAL A 134 -5.28 2.04 -14.57
N CYS A 135 -4.20 1.27 -14.42
CA CYS A 135 -3.62 0.96 -13.10
C CYS A 135 -3.13 2.24 -12.39
N ALA A 136 -2.40 3.11 -13.09
CA ALA A 136 -1.91 4.37 -12.55
C ALA A 136 -3.07 5.28 -12.10
N ALA A 137 -4.09 5.45 -12.95
CA ALA A 137 -5.28 6.24 -12.65
C ALA A 137 -6.10 5.68 -11.48
N THR A 138 -6.15 4.36 -11.34
CA THR A 138 -6.78 3.70 -10.19
C THR A 138 -6.00 4.02 -8.91
N LEU A 139 -4.67 3.88 -8.96
CA LEU A 139 -3.80 4.12 -7.81
C LEU A 139 -3.84 5.58 -7.33
N LEU A 140 -3.97 6.55 -8.26
CA LEU A 140 -4.18 7.97 -7.93
C LEU A 140 -5.37 8.21 -6.99
N ARG A 141 -6.46 7.44 -7.13
CA ARG A 141 -7.65 7.56 -6.28
C ARG A 141 -7.43 7.03 -4.86
N GLY A 142 -6.45 6.16 -4.68
CA GLY A 142 -6.09 5.58 -3.38
C GLY A 142 -5.12 6.44 -2.56
N ILE A 143 -4.57 7.51 -3.13
CA ILE A 143 -3.50 8.30 -2.48
C ILE A 143 -4.04 9.00 -1.23
N LYS A 144 -3.64 8.51 -0.06
CA LYS A 144 -4.01 9.07 1.26
C LYS A 144 -2.86 8.92 2.26
N GLY A 145 -2.75 9.88 3.18
CA GLY A 145 -1.85 9.84 4.34
C GLY A 145 -0.37 9.63 3.99
N ASP A 146 0.34 8.95 4.88
CA ASP A 146 1.81 8.77 4.86
C ASP A 146 2.31 7.90 3.69
N THR A 147 1.41 7.15 3.03
CA THR A 147 1.78 6.35 1.86
C THR A 147 1.94 7.16 0.56
N ARG A 148 1.61 8.46 0.59
CA ARG A 148 1.55 9.34 -0.59
C ARG A 148 2.83 9.32 -1.42
N THR A 149 4.01 9.46 -0.80
CA THR A 149 5.30 9.53 -1.51
C THR A 149 5.57 8.25 -2.31
N VAL A 150 5.28 7.10 -1.71
CA VAL A 150 5.49 5.79 -2.33
C VAL A 150 4.48 5.52 -3.46
N MET A 151 3.23 5.96 -3.28
CA MET A 151 2.20 5.83 -4.31
C MET A 151 2.52 6.69 -5.53
N TRP A 152 3.05 7.91 -5.35
CA TRP A 152 3.48 8.76 -6.47
C TRP A 152 4.60 8.12 -7.28
N ALA A 153 5.57 7.48 -6.64
CA ALA A 153 6.61 6.73 -7.35
C ALA A 153 6.01 5.58 -8.19
N SER A 154 5.06 4.82 -7.62
CA SER A 154 4.38 3.72 -8.33
C SER A 154 3.51 4.21 -9.49
N VAL A 155 2.79 5.33 -9.31
CA VAL A 155 2.03 6.00 -10.37
C VAL A 155 2.98 6.46 -11.48
N GLY A 156 4.12 7.06 -11.13
CA GLY A 156 5.15 7.48 -12.08
C GLY A 156 5.69 6.29 -12.88
N GLY A 157 6.04 5.19 -12.19
CA GLY A 157 6.52 3.95 -12.82
C GLY A 157 5.52 3.36 -13.81
N LEU A 158 4.25 3.19 -13.40
CA LEU A 158 3.17 2.72 -14.28
C LEU A 158 2.90 3.66 -15.46
N SER A 159 2.94 4.96 -15.23
CA SER A 159 2.70 5.97 -16.27
C SER A 159 3.83 5.99 -17.30
N ALA A 160 5.09 5.91 -16.85
CA ALA A 160 6.26 5.90 -17.70
C ALA A 160 6.31 4.64 -18.59
N ILE A 161 6.10 3.45 -18.03
CA ILE A 161 6.07 2.23 -18.84
C ILE A 161 4.90 2.22 -19.81
N GLY A 162 3.72 2.68 -19.39
CA GLY A 162 2.56 2.82 -20.27
C GLY A 162 2.85 3.75 -21.45
N LEU A 163 3.47 4.90 -21.19
CA LEU A 163 3.88 5.86 -22.22
C LEU A 163 4.89 5.25 -23.19
N ILE A 164 5.93 4.57 -22.69
CA ILE A 164 6.95 3.93 -23.53
C ILE A 164 6.33 2.86 -24.43
N MET A 165 5.42 2.03 -23.90
CA MET A 165 4.73 1.01 -24.69
C MET A 165 3.83 1.61 -25.78
N ILE A 166 3.14 2.70 -25.46
CA ILE A 166 2.30 3.42 -26.43
C ILE A 166 3.15 4.07 -27.52
N LEU A 167 4.20 4.81 -27.14
CA LEU A 167 5.09 5.48 -28.10
C LEU A 167 5.78 4.46 -29.02
N ARG A 168 6.25 3.33 -28.47
CA ARG A 168 6.79 2.23 -29.27
C ARG A 168 5.75 1.66 -30.22
N GLY A 169 4.52 1.45 -29.78
CA GLY A 169 3.45 0.94 -30.62
C GLY A 169 3.10 1.90 -31.76
N LEU A 170 2.97 3.19 -31.47
CA LEU A 170 2.72 4.21 -32.48
C LEU A 170 3.88 4.30 -33.48
N TYR A 171 5.14 4.28 -33.01
CA TYR A 171 6.31 4.33 -33.89
C TYR A 171 6.33 3.16 -34.89
N LEU A 172 6.04 1.93 -34.42
CA LEU A 172 6.00 0.73 -35.26
C LEU A 172 4.80 0.68 -36.23
N LEU A 173 3.74 1.46 -36.00
CA LEU A 173 2.59 1.57 -36.91
C LEU A 173 2.75 2.69 -37.94
N LEU A 174 3.36 3.81 -37.53
CA LEU A 174 3.48 5.01 -38.36
C LEU A 174 4.64 4.93 -39.34
N ILE A 175 5.67 4.14 -39.04
CA ILE A 175 6.86 4.04 -39.87
C ILE A 175 6.94 2.64 -40.48
N PRO A 176 7.00 2.51 -41.82
CA PRO A 176 7.15 1.22 -42.48
C PRO A 176 8.40 0.49 -41.97
N VAL A 177 8.22 -0.76 -41.51
CA VAL A 177 9.30 -1.55 -40.89
C VAL A 177 10.49 -1.74 -41.83
N ALA A 178 10.23 -1.85 -43.14
CA ALA A 178 11.27 -1.96 -44.16
C ALA A 178 12.19 -0.71 -44.25
N ALA A 179 11.71 0.45 -43.76
CA ALA A 179 12.48 1.70 -43.71
C ALA A 179 13.28 1.88 -42.40
N ILE A 180 13.08 0.99 -41.41
CA ILE A 180 13.74 1.05 -40.12
C ILE A 180 14.89 0.02 -40.12
N ASP A 181 16.10 0.46 -39.80
CA ASP A 181 17.22 -0.44 -39.67
C ASP A 181 17.03 -1.38 -38.45
N LYS A 182 17.50 -2.63 -38.58
CA LYS A 182 17.35 -3.66 -37.55
C LYS A 182 17.91 -3.21 -36.19
N GLN A 183 18.99 -2.44 -36.22
CA GLN A 183 19.67 -1.92 -35.05
C GLN A 183 18.80 -0.93 -34.25
N THR A 184 18.06 -0.05 -34.93
CA THR A 184 17.06 0.82 -34.30
C THR A 184 15.92 0.03 -33.67
N ILE A 185 15.39 -1.00 -34.36
CA ILE A 185 14.33 -1.88 -33.81
C ILE A 185 14.80 -2.56 -32.52
N GLU A 186 16.01 -3.13 -32.52
CA GLU A 186 16.61 -3.76 -31.34
C GLU A 186 16.83 -2.75 -30.21
N THR A 187 17.33 -1.55 -30.52
CA THR A 187 17.56 -0.49 -29.53
C THR A 187 16.25 -0.06 -28.85
N ILE A 188 15.19 0.16 -29.62
CA ILE A 188 13.85 0.52 -29.10
C ILE A 188 13.32 -0.61 -28.21
N ALA A 189 13.47 -1.86 -28.63
CA ALA A 189 13.06 -3.02 -27.85
C ALA A 189 13.84 -3.14 -26.53
N SER A 190 15.16 -2.97 -26.57
CA SER A 190 16.05 -2.99 -25.40
C SER A 190 15.72 -1.88 -24.40
N ILE A 191 15.50 -0.65 -24.86
CA ILE A 191 15.06 0.48 -24.00
C ILE A 191 13.71 0.16 -23.34
N SER A 192 12.77 -0.42 -24.09
CA SER A 192 11.45 -0.77 -23.56
C SER A 192 11.52 -1.84 -22.47
N ILE A 193 12.37 -2.87 -22.64
CA ILE A 193 12.56 -3.92 -21.62
C ILE A 193 13.25 -3.36 -20.38
N LEU A 194 14.28 -2.53 -20.56
CA LEU A 194 14.97 -1.88 -19.46
C LEU A 194 14.01 -0.99 -18.65
N ALA A 195 13.16 -0.22 -19.33
CA ALA A 195 12.13 0.58 -18.69
C ALA A 195 11.09 -0.28 -17.97
N ALA A 196 10.69 -1.43 -18.53
CA ALA A 196 9.78 -2.37 -17.89
C ALA A 196 10.38 -2.93 -16.60
N ALA A 197 11.67 -3.31 -16.63
CA ALA A 197 12.40 -3.81 -15.46
C ALA A 197 12.48 -2.74 -14.36
N ALA A 198 12.83 -1.50 -14.71
CA ALA A 198 12.88 -0.39 -13.76
C ALA A 198 11.50 -0.07 -13.16
N ALA A 199 10.46 0.04 -14.00
CA ALA A 199 9.10 0.31 -13.56
C ALA A 199 8.58 -0.80 -12.64
N GLN A 200 8.90 -2.06 -12.93
CA GLN A 200 8.51 -3.17 -12.08
C GLN A 200 9.11 -3.06 -10.69
N VAL A 201 10.39 -2.75 -10.54
CA VAL A 201 11.01 -2.62 -9.22
C VAL A 201 10.33 -1.51 -8.42
N ILE A 202 10.09 -0.36 -9.05
CA ILE A 202 9.42 0.79 -8.43
C ILE A 202 8.00 0.40 -7.96
N VAL A 203 7.22 -0.23 -8.84
CA VAL A 203 5.84 -0.62 -8.54
C VAL A 203 5.78 -1.73 -7.50
N ALA A 204 6.62 -2.76 -7.62
CA ALA A 204 6.65 -3.88 -6.67
C ALA A 204 7.01 -3.40 -5.26
N PHE A 205 8.05 -2.57 -5.14
CA PHE A 205 8.43 -1.97 -3.87
C PHE A 205 7.30 -1.10 -3.30
N GLY A 206 6.65 -0.31 -4.16
CA GLY A 206 5.54 0.53 -3.72
C GLY A 206 4.33 -0.25 -3.21
N LEU A 207 3.96 -1.34 -3.88
CA LEU A 207 2.88 -2.23 -3.43
C LEU A 207 3.22 -2.91 -2.10
N ILE A 208 4.46 -3.35 -1.89
CA ILE A 208 4.90 -3.94 -0.62
C ILE A 208 4.82 -2.92 0.52
N MET A 209 5.29 -1.69 0.28
CA MET A 209 5.23 -0.60 1.27
C MET A 209 3.79 -0.21 1.63
N LEU A 210 2.85 -0.24 0.69
CA LEU A 210 1.42 -0.01 0.97
C LEU A 210 0.85 -1.04 1.94
N VAL A 211 1.20 -2.31 1.73
CA VAL A 211 0.78 -3.41 2.60
C VAL A 211 1.43 -3.28 3.98
N SER A 212 2.74 -2.99 4.02
CA SER A 212 3.46 -2.75 5.26
C SER A 212 2.81 -1.66 6.10
N ASN A 213 2.45 -0.53 5.50
CA ASN A 213 1.77 0.55 6.22
C ASN A 213 0.40 0.13 6.76
N ARG A 214 -0.40 -0.63 6.00
CA ARG A 214 -1.68 -1.17 6.50
C ARG A 214 -1.50 -2.13 7.66
N TYR A 215 -0.46 -2.96 7.64
CA TYR A 215 -0.12 -3.81 8.77
C TYR A 215 0.29 -2.99 9.99
N SER A 216 1.15 -1.98 9.81
CA SER A 216 1.53 -1.07 10.89
C SER A 216 0.33 -0.35 11.49
N GLU A 217 -0.59 0.17 10.66
CA GLU A 217 -1.84 0.78 11.13
C GLU A 217 -2.72 -0.24 11.88
N LYS A 218 -2.84 -1.48 11.37
CA LYS A 218 -3.61 -2.55 12.02
C LYS A 218 -2.98 -2.94 13.36
N LEU A 219 -1.66 -3.05 13.44
CA LEU A 219 -0.94 -3.32 14.69
C LEU A 219 -1.11 -2.16 15.67
N SER A 220 -0.97 -0.93 15.21
CA SER A 220 -1.19 0.27 16.03
C SER A 220 -2.62 0.33 16.57
N ARG A 221 -3.63 -0.05 15.78
CA ARG A 221 -5.02 -0.16 16.28
C ARG A 221 -5.22 -1.30 17.28
N LEU A 222 -4.34 -2.29 17.31
CA LEU A 222 -4.36 -3.37 18.30
C LEU A 222 -3.64 -2.99 19.60
N THR A 223 -2.84 -1.92 19.62
CA THR A 223 -2.28 -1.42 20.87
C THR A 223 -3.37 -0.70 21.63
N LEU A 224 -3.62 -1.11 22.88
CA LEU A 224 -4.56 -0.41 23.77
C LEU A 224 -3.93 0.84 24.39
N MET A 225 -2.62 1.03 24.23
CA MET A 225 -1.83 2.10 24.83
C MET A 225 -1.46 3.17 23.81
N ASP A 226 -1.34 4.40 24.28
CA ASP A 226 -0.76 5.54 23.57
C ASP A 226 0.76 5.39 23.48
N GLY A 227 1.31 5.63 22.30
CA GLY A 227 2.73 5.41 22.03
C GLY A 227 3.67 6.43 22.68
N LEU A 228 3.17 7.62 23.03
CA LEU A 228 3.97 8.66 23.69
C LEU A 228 3.89 8.53 25.20
N THR A 229 2.67 8.45 25.75
CA THR A 229 2.46 8.59 27.20
C THR A 229 2.36 7.27 27.94
N GLY A 230 2.23 6.14 27.24
CA GLY A 230 2.02 4.83 27.87
C GLY A 230 0.60 4.61 28.40
N ALA A 231 -0.17 5.66 28.72
CA ALA A 231 -1.59 5.57 29.08
C ALA A 231 -2.44 4.83 28.04
N PHE A 232 -3.67 4.41 28.39
CA PHE A 232 -4.57 3.83 27.40
C PHE A 232 -4.90 4.85 26.29
N ASN A 233 -5.07 4.41 25.05
CA ASN A 233 -5.61 5.26 23.99
C ASN A 233 -7.13 5.13 23.92
N ARG A 234 -7.78 5.85 22.99
CA ARG A 234 -9.24 5.78 22.78
C ARG A 234 -9.77 4.36 22.52
N VAL A 235 -9.01 3.51 21.84
CA VAL A 235 -9.39 2.09 21.62
C VAL A 235 -9.26 1.29 22.93
N GLY A 236 -8.22 1.58 23.72
CA GLY A 236 -8.05 1.09 25.09
C GLY A 236 -9.23 1.42 25.98
N LEU A 237 -9.70 2.69 25.94
CA LEU A 237 -10.88 3.16 26.65
C LEU A 237 -12.14 2.38 26.29
N GLU A 238 -12.46 2.23 25.01
CA GLU A 238 -13.67 1.52 24.59
C GLU A 238 -13.66 0.08 25.13
N ARG A 239 -12.54 -0.63 24.97
CA ARG A 239 -12.42 -2.04 25.35
C ARG A 239 -12.35 -2.27 26.86
N MET A 240 -11.58 -1.44 27.56
CA MET A 240 -11.37 -1.59 29.01
C MET A 240 -12.52 -0.96 29.81
N GLY A 241 -13.04 0.17 29.34
CA GLY A 241 -14.20 0.85 29.90
C GLY A 241 -15.47 -0.01 29.83
N GLU A 242 -15.71 -0.71 28.71
CA GLU A 242 -16.84 -1.65 28.61
C GLU A 242 -16.74 -2.78 29.65
N ARG A 243 -15.54 -3.36 29.83
CA ARG A 243 -15.29 -4.39 30.85
C ARG A 243 -15.52 -3.86 32.26
N MET A 244 -15.04 -2.65 32.55
CA MET A 244 -15.25 -2.00 33.85
C MET A 244 -16.74 -1.77 34.10
N LEU A 245 -17.47 -1.21 33.13
CA LEU A 245 -18.91 -0.96 33.24
C LEU A 245 -19.70 -2.26 33.48
N MET A 246 -19.34 -3.35 32.80
CA MET A 246 -19.95 -4.66 33.06
C MET A 246 -19.73 -5.14 34.50
N ARG A 247 -18.49 -5.04 35.02
CA ARG A 247 -18.17 -5.42 36.40
C ARG A 247 -18.88 -4.55 37.43
N ALA A 248 -18.90 -3.24 37.19
CA ALA A 248 -19.56 -2.27 38.06
C ALA A 248 -21.07 -2.52 38.13
N ARG A 249 -21.72 -2.81 36.99
CA ARG A 249 -23.14 -3.20 36.94
C ARG A 249 -23.42 -4.47 37.73
N GLN A 250 -22.59 -5.50 37.57
CA GLN A 250 -22.73 -6.76 38.32
C GLN A 250 -22.56 -6.54 39.84
N SER A 251 -21.65 -5.66 40.23
CA SER A 251 -21.33 -5.39 41.63
C SER A 251 -22.15 -4.25 42.25
N GLN A 252 -23.10 -3.67 41.50
CA GLN A 252 -23.88 -2.47 41.90
C GLN A 252 -22.98 -1.31 42.37
N ARG A 253 -21.84 -1.12 41.70
CA ARG A 253 -20.88 -0.03 41.99
C ARG A 253 -21.05 1.12 41.00
N SER A 254 -20.80 2.33 41.46
CA SER A 254 -20.74 3.52 40.61
C SER A 254 -19.43 3.56 39.81
N VAL A 255 -19.48 4.12 38.61
CA VAL A 255 -18.30 4.45 37.82
C VAL A 255 -18.34 5.95 37.58
N SER A 256 -17.22 6.62 37.81
CA SER A 256 -17.07 8.06 37.56
C SER A 256 -16.09 8.32 36.45
N VAL A 257 -16.29 9.43 35.73
CA VAL A 257 -15.42 9.87 34.65
C VAL A 257 -14.91 11.28 34.97
N VAL A 258 -13.60 11.49 34.82
CA VAL A 258 -12.97 12.81 34.92
C VAL A 258 -12.32 13.13 33.59
N MET A 259 -12.64 14.29 33.02
CA MET A 259 -11.96 14.82 31.85
C MET A 259 -10.91 15.83 32.32
N VAL A 260 -9.71 15.73 31.77
CA VAL A 260 -8.57 16.59 32.03
C VAL A 260 -8.11 17.16 30.69
N ASP A 261 -7.90 18.47 30.64
CA ASP A 261 -7.36 19.17 29.48
C ASP A 261 -6.12 19.93 29.93
N ALA A 262 -5.05 19.92 29.14
CA ALA A 262 -3.83 20.65 29.47
C ALA A 262 -3.94 22.10 29.00
N ASP A 263 -4.17 23.00 29.95
CA ASP A 263 -4.35 24.43 29.66
C ASP A 263 -3.15 25.02 28.88
N PHE A 264 -3.47 25.78 27.84
CA PHE A 264 -2.48 26.48 27.00
C PHE A 264 -1.41 25.59 26.35
N PHE A 265 -1.67 24.29 26.15
CA PHE A 265 -0.69 23.36 25.58
C PHE A 265 -0.12 23.81 24.22
N LYS A 266 -0.96 24.42 23.37
CA LYS A 266 -0.50 25.00 22.11
C LYS A 266 0.59 26.07 22.30
N LEU A 267 0.47 26.93 23.32
CA LEU A 267 1.46 27.97 23.61
C LEU A 267 2.82 27.35 24.00
N ILE A 268 2.80 26.24 24.73
CA ILE A 268 4.02 25.49 25.08
C ILE A 268 4.72 24.99 23.81
N ASN A 269 3.97 24.34 22.91
CA ASN A 269 4.50 23.88 21.64
C ASN A 269 5.05 25.03 20.78
N ASP A 270 4.32 26.14 20.71
CA ASP A 270 4.72 27.30 19.90
C ASP A 270 5.98 28.00 20.49
N THR A 271 6.18 27.94 21.81
CA THR A 271 7.31 28.61 22.50
C THR A 271 8.55 27.73 22.60
N TYR A 272 8.38 26.44 22.92
CA TYR A 272 9.47 25.52 23.26
C TYR A 272 9.63 24.37 22.25
N GLY A 273 8.75 24.28 21.26
CA GLY A 273 8.73 23.24 20.24
C GLY A 273 8.01 21.96 20.68
N HIS A 274 7.64 21.15 19.69
CA HIS A 274 6.95 19.87 19.91
C HIS A 274 7.64 18.91 20.89
N PRO A 275 8.99 18.76 20.90
CA PRO A 275 9.64 17.87 21.88
C PRO A 275 9.40 18.28 23.34
N ALA A 276 9.24 19.57 23.62
CA ALA A 276 8.90 20.05 24.96
C ALA A 276 7.44 19.76 25.31
N GLY A 277 6.51 19.93 24.36
CA GLY A 277 5.12 19.51 24.54
C GLY A 277 5.00 18.00 24.82
N ASP A 278 5.79 17.18 24.13
CA ASP A 278 5.84 15.74 24.35
C ASP A 278 6.26 15.38 25.79
N GLN A 279 7.29 16.07 26.33
CA GLN A 279 7.72 15.93 27.72
C GLN A 279 6.60 16.29 28.72
N VAL A 280 5.88 17.38 28.46
CA VAL A 280 4.74 17.80 29.31
C VAL A 280 3.65 16.74 29.35
N LEU A 281 3.31 16.14 28.20
CA LEU A 281 2.28 15.09 28.14
C LEU A 281 2.71 13.80 28.82
N ILE A 282 3.98 13.40 28.68
CA ILE A 282 4.54 12.25 29.40
C ILE A 282 4.48 12.49 30.90
N HIS A 283 4.92 13.66 31.36
CA HIS A 283 4.90 14.04 32.77
C HIS A 283 3.48 14.06 33.35
N LEU A 284 2.53 14.66 32.62
CA LEU A 284 1.12 14.67 33.00
C LEU A 284 0.58 13.24 33.14
N ALA A 285 0.81 12.39 32.15
CA ALA A 285 0.35 11.00 32.19
C ALA A 285 0.93 10.23 33.38
N ASN A 286 2.22 10.40 33.68
CA ASN A 286 2.87 9.76 34.83
C ASN A 286 2.23 10.19 36.17
N ILE A 287 1.91 11.48 36.32
CA ILE A 287 1.22 11.98 37.51
C ILE A 287 -0.18 11.36 37.61
N LEU A 288 -0.93 11.34 36.52
CA LEU A 288 -2.28 10.75 36.50
C LEU A 288 -2.24 9.26 36.88
N GLU A 289 -1.34 8.48 36.27
CA GLU A 289 -1.18 7.05 36.53
C GLU A 289 -0.76 6.75 37.97
N ALA A 290 0.17 7.54 38.53
CA ALA A 290 0.63 7.35 39.91
C ALA A 290 -0.45 7.63 40.96
N GLN A 291 -1.51 8.34 40.59
CA GLN A 291 -2.54 8.81 41.52
C GLN A 291 -3.85 8.02 41.45
N VAL A 292 -4.02 7.18 40.43
CA VAL A 292 -5.18 6.27 40.32
C VAL A 292 -4.89 4.92 40.95
N ARG A 293 -5.95 4.16 41.27
CA ARG A 293 -5.82 2.84 41.91
C ARG A 293 -5.69 1.74 40.84
N PRO A 294 -5.14 0.57 41.20
CA PRO A 294 -5.25 -0.61 40.34
C PRO A 294 -6.71 -0.91 40.01
N GLY A 295 -7.05 -0.89 38.73
CA GLY A 295 -8.40 -1.09 38.23
C GLY A 295 -9.04 0.15 37.60
N ASP A 296 -8.60 1.35 38.01
CA ASP A 296 -8.96 2.60 37.34
C ASP A 296 -8.22 2.69 35.97
N LEU A 297 -8.73 3.53 35.08
CA LEU A 297 -8.15 3.74 33.74
C LEU A 297 -7.68 5.17 33.59
N VAL A 298 -6.46 5.36 33.10
CA VAL A 298 -5.97 6.64 32.57
C VAL A 298 -5.88 6.50 31.06
N VAL A 299 -6.52 7.42 30.34
CA VAL A 299 -6.67 7.36 28.89
C VAL A 299 -6.21 8.69 28.30
N ARG A 300 -5.36 8.70 27.29
CA ARG A 300 -5.18 9.85 26.41
C ARG A 300 -6.27 9.84 25.34
N TYR A 301 -7.23 10.76 25.46
CA TYR A 301 -8.42 10.80 24.62
C TYR A 301 -8.21 11.61 23.34
N GLY A 302 -7.46 12.71 23.46
CA GLY A 302 -7.12 13.65 22.38
C GLY A 302 -5.63 14.00 22.36
N GLY A 303 -5.27 15.07 21.65
CA GLY A 303 -3.88 15.54 21.57
C GLY A 303 -3.32 15.90 22.95
N GLU A 304 -4.07 16.71 23.70
CA GLU A 304 -3.73 17.21 25.04
C GLU A 304 -4.77 16.85 26.11
N GLU A 305 -5.78 16.06 25.74
CA GLU A 305 -6.91 15.66 26.59
C GLU A 305 -6.69 14.26 27.18
N PHE A 306 -6.92 14.13 28.49
CA PHE A 306 -6.92 12.87 29.22
C PHE A 306 -8.29 12.58 29.86
N VAL A 307 -8.63 11.31 29.95
CA VAL A 307 -9.82 10.80 30.62
C VAL A 307 -9.39 9.82 31.70
N LEU A 308 -9.92 10.01 32.91
CA LEU A 308 -9.82 9.03 33.98
C LEU A 308 -11.18 8.35 34.15
N ILE A 309 -11.17 7.02 34.30
CA ILE A 309 -12.35 6.25 34.69
C ILE A 309 -12.07 5.58 36.02
N LEU A 310 -12.89 5.91 37.02
CA LEU A 310 -12.72 5.49 38.41
C LEU A 310 -13.80 4.46 38.78
N ASP A 311 -13.39 3.24 39.13
CA ASP A 311 -14.31 2.16 39.52
C ASP A 311 -14.67 2.25 41.02
N GLY A 312 -15.97 2.20 41.32
CA GLY A 312 -16.48 2.29 42.68
C GLY A 312 -16.37 3.68 43.31
N SER A 313 -16.13 4.73 42.52
CA SER A 313 -16.09 6.12 43.00
C SER A 313 -17.46 6.77 42.85
N ASN A 314 -17.92 7.49 43.88
CA ASN A 314 -19.11 8.35 43.78
C ASN A 314 -18.68 9.80 43.46
N LEU A 315 -19.64 10.70 43.26
CA LEU A 315 -19.35 12.07 42.82
C LEU A 315 -18.43 12.82 43.80
N ASP A 316 -18.66 12.70 45.11
CA ASP A 316 -17.88 13.44 46.11
C ASP A 316 -16.43 12.92 46.19
N ALA A 317 -16.24 11.60 46.20
CA ALA A 317 -14.91 11.00 46.14
C ALA A 317 -14.18 11.37 44.84
N THR A 318 -14.90 11.43 43.72
CA THR A 318 -14.35 11.81 42.41
C THR A 318 -13.87 13.26 42.41
N LYS A 319 -14.64 14.19 43.00
CA LYS A 319 -14.23 15.59 43.15
C LYS A 319 -12.95 15.74 43.96
N LEU A 320 -12.80 14.97 45.04
CA LEU A 320 -11.58 14.98 45.85
C LEU A 320 -10.37 14.48 45.06
N VAL A 321 -10.53 13.42 44.25
CA VAL A 321 -9.48 12.91 43.37
C VAL A 321 -9.11 13.96 42.32
N ALA A 322 -10.08 14.57 41.67
CA ALA A 322 -9.86 15.59 40.64
C ALA A 322 -9.13 16.82 41.20
N GLU A 323 -9.55 17.34 42.36
CA GLU A 323 -8.89 18.50 42.99
C GLU A 323 -7.48 18.18 43.47
N ARG A 324 -7.25 16.97 43.98
CA ARG A 324 -5.90 16.50 44.34
C ARG A 324 -5.00 16.43 43.12
N LEU A 325 -5.48 15.86 42.01
CA LEU A 325 -4.74 15.79 40.74
C LEU A 325 -4.39 17.18 40.23
N ARG A 326 -5.37 18.10 40.21
CA ARG A 326 -5.17 19.47 39.76
C ARG A 326 -4.04 20.16 40.55
N ARG A 327 -4.06 20.05 41.89
CA ARG A 327 -3.00 20.62 42.75
C ARG A 327 -1.64 19.99 42.51
N LEU A 328 -1.57 18.67 42.39
CA LEU A 328 -0.30 17.97 42.14
C LEU A 328 0.33 18.40 40.82
N ILE A 329 -0.48 18.59 39.78
CA ILE A 329 0.00 19.07 38.47
C ILE A 329 0.53 20.51 38.59
N ASP A 330 -0.22 21.38 39.27
CA ASP A 330 0.11 22.80 39.53
C ASP A 330 1.43 22.96 40.31
N GLU A 331 1.71 22.04 41.23
CA GLU A 331 2.94 22.02 42.04
C GLU A 331 4.11 21.27 41.37
N SER A 332 3.87 20.59 40.25
CA SER A 332 4.90 19.78 39.60
C SER A 332 5.71 20.57 38.58
N GLU A 333 7.03 20.35 38.59
CA GLU A 333 7.93 20.90 37.56
C GLU A 333 8.26 19.83 36.52
N VAL A 334 8.12 20.19 35.24
CA VAL A 334 8.53 19.36 34.11
C VAL A 334 10.04 19.52 33.94
N THR A 335 10.79 18.43 34.10
CA THR A 335 12.26 18.42 34.06
C THR A 335 12.83 17.90 32.76
#